data_AF-A0A5D4T1R6-F1
#
_entry.id   AF-A0A5D4T1R6-F1
#
_cell.length_a   1.000
_cell.length_b   1.000
_cell.length_c   1.000
_cell.angle_alpha   90.00
_cell.angle_beta   90.00
_cell.angle_gamma   90.00
#
_symmetry.space_group_name_H-M   'P 1'
#
loop_
_entity.id
_entity.type
_entity.pdbx_description
1 polymer ?
#
loop_
_entity_poly.entity_id
_entity_poly.type
_entity_poly.pdbx_seq_one_letter_code
_entity_poly.pdbx_strand_id
1 'polypeptide(L)'
;MEWVVMSVIWGGLMLYFIIPFHKNSEAPISVSSLRPAVKVSLQRVTFHRKFLLAMVLLILTCIAIWYSYKDLAWYNEAHGVPQNFNAIEALPFYLAGVTLYAMLIYIVVVVKRAFFYMKKQV
;
A
#
# COMPACT_ATOMS: atom_id res chain seq x y z
N MET A 1 12.76 14.89 8.89
CA MET A 1 12.45 15.05 7.45
C MET A 1 12.56 13.74 6.68
N GLU A 2 13.50 12.86 7.02
CA GLU A 2 13.76 11.59 6.33
C GLU A 2 12.52 10.68 6.21
N TRP A 3 11.74 10.55 7.29
CA TRP A 3 10.49 9.78 7.30
C TRP A 3 9.46 10.26 6.28
N VAL A 4 9.33 11.59 6.10
CA VAL A 4 8.40 12.17 5.12
C VAL A 4 8.85 11.82 3.70
N VAL A 5 10.14 11.94 3.42
CA VAL A 5 10.71 11.61 2.12
C VAL A 5 10.51 10.12 1.80
N MET A 6 10.76 9.25 2.78
CA MET A 6 10.56 7.82 2.63
C MET A 6 9.09 7.46 2.38
N SER A 7 8.15 8.07 3.12
CA SER A 7 6.71 7.89 2.89
C SER A 7 6.27 8.34 1.50
N VAL A 8 6.80 9.46 1.00
CA VAL A 8 6.47 9.97 -0.33
C VAL A 8 7.01 9.06 -1.43
N ILE A 9 8.28 8.63 -1.34
CA ILE A 9 8.90 7.75 -2.33
C ILE A 9 8.20 6.39 -2.35
N TRP A 10 8.04 5.77 -1.18
CA TRP A 10 7.42 4.46 -1.05
C TRP A 10 5.94 4.51 -1.46
N GLY A 11 5.21 5.55 -1.04
CA GLY A 11 3.81 5.77 -1.41
C GLY A 11 3.64 6.00 -2.91
N GLY A 12 4.56 6.76 -3.53
CA GLY A 12 4.59 6.97 -4.98
C GLY A 12 4.84 5.67 -5.75
N LEU A 13 5.74 4.82 -5.26
CA LEU A 13 6.01 3.50 -5.85
C LEU A 13 4.80 2.56 -5.72
N MET A 14 4.13 2.56 -4.57
CA MET A 14 2.88 1.83 -4.37
C MET A 14 1.79 2.31 -5.34
N LEU A 15 1.61 3.62 -5.49
CA LEU A 15 0.68 4.19 -6.47
C LEU A 15 1.01 3.74 -7.89
N TYR A 16 2.29 3.78 -8.28
CA TYR A 16 2.74 3.34 -9.60
C TYR A 16 2.40 1.87 -9.87
N PHE A 17 2.55 0.98 -8.89
CA PHE A 17 2.20 -0.43 -9.07
C PHE A 17 0.69 -0.70 -9.04
N ILE A 18 -0.08 0.04 -8.25
CA ILE A 18 -1.54 -0.13 -8.14
C ILE A 18 -2.27 0.42 -9.38
N ILE A 19 -1.80 1.53 -9.97
CA ILE A 19 -2.46 2.15 -11.12
C ILE A 19 -2.17 1.35 -12.40
N PRO A 20 -3.19 0.78 -13.05
CA PRO A 20 -2.99 0.05 -14.30
C PRO A 20 -2.91 1.03 -15.48
N PHE A 21 -1.74 1.10 -16.11
CA PHE A 21 -1.43 2.01 -17.23
C PHE A 21 -1.96 1.57 -18.61
N HIS A 22 -2.61 0.41 -18.73
CA HIS A 22 -3.11 -0.05 -20.02
C HIS A 22 -4.40 0.69 -20.42
N LYS A 23 -4.28 1.61 -21.37
CA LYS A 23 -5.36 2.36 -22.04
C LYS A 23 -6.34 1.49 -22.85
N ASN A 24 -6.01 0.23 -23.13
CA ASN A 24 -6.60 -0.51 -24.26
C ASN A 24 -7.82 -1.39 -23.92
N SER A 25 -8.58 -1.10 -22.86
CA SER A 25 -9.81 -1.88 -22.57
C SER A 25 -10.91 -1.03 -21.92
N GLU A 26 -11.00 0.24 -22.30
CA GLU A 26 -12.18 1.07 -22.02
C GLU A 26 -13.31 0.69 -22.97
N ALA A 27 -13.83 -0.53 -22.85
CA ALA A 27 -15.23 -0.74 -23.21
C ALA A 27 -16.04 0.17 -22.26
N PRO A 28 -16.95 1.03 -22.76
CA PRO A 28 -17.76 1.89 -21.93
C PRO A 28 -18.76 1.04 -21.15
N ILE A 29 -18.35 0.55 -19.97
CA ILE A 29 -19.28 -0.02 -19.01
C ILE A 29 -19.97 1.17 -18.35
N SER A 30 -21.04 1.64 -18.98
CA SER A 30 -21.94 2.65 -18.44
C SER A 30 -22.70 2.03 -17.27
N VAL A 31 -22.25 2.29 -16.04
CA VAL A 31 -22.95 1.90 -14.81
C VAL A 31 -23.50 3.13 -14.13
N SER A 32 -24.83 3.26 -14.07
CA SER A 32 -25.56 4.38 -13.47
C SER A 32 -25.47 4.44 -11.93
N SER A 33 -24.85 3.45 -11.29
CA SER A 33 -24.77 3.32 -9.83
C SER A 33 -23.35 3.11 -9.33
N LEU A 34 -23.06 3.66 -8.16
CA LEU A 34 -21.73 3.70 -7.54
C LEU A 34 -21.25 2.30 -7.09
N ARG A 35 -22.18 1.45 -6.61
CA ARG A 35 -21.87 0.08 -6.15
C ARG A 35 -21.30 -0.81 -7.26
N PRO A 36 -21.94 -0.95 -8.44
CA PRO A 36 -21.35 -1.73 -9.53
C PRO A 36 -20.07 -1.08 -10.10
N ALA A 37 -19.97 0.27 -10.12
CA ALA A 37 -18.75 0.96 -10.54
C ALA A 37 -17.54 0.65 -9.63
N VAL A 38 -17.74 0.62 -8.31
CA VAL A 38 -16.70 0.22 -7.34
C VAL A 38 -16.34 -1.25 -7.52
N LYS A 39 -17.30 -2.15 -7.71
CA LYS A 39 -17.03 -3.59 -7.91
C LYS A 39 -16.16 -3.84 -9.15
N VAL A 40 -16.49 -3.19 -10.27
CA VAL A 40 -15.72 -3.28 -11.52
C VAL A 40 -14.32 -2.66 -11.36
N SER A 41 -14.23 -1.50 -10.70
CA SER A 41 -12.96 -0.86 -10.38
C SER A 41 -12.07 -1.78 -9.54
N LEU A 42 -12.62 -2.37 -8.48
CA LEU A 42 -11.92 -3.27 -7.57
C LEU A 42 -11.37 -4.48 -8.32
N GLN A 43 -12.22 -5.21 -9.06
CA GLN A 43 -11.76 -6.37 -9.83
C GLN A 43 -10.64 -6.01 -10.81
N ARG A 44 -10.75 -4.86 -11.49
CA ARG A 44 -9.75 -4.42 -12.47
C ARG A 44 -8.43 -3.94 -11.81
N VAL A 45 -8.48 -3.38 -10.61
CA VAL A 45 -7.29 -2.98 -9.86
C VAL A 45 -6.62 -4.22 -9.23
N THR A 46 -7.40 -5.11 -8.60
CA THR A 46 -6.87 -6.29 -7.90
C THR A 46 -6.26 -7.32 -8.85
N PHE A 47 -6.89 -7.63 -9.98
CA PHE A 47 -6.42 -8.69 -10.89
C PHE A 47 -5.37 -8.23 -11.91
N HIS A 48 -4.77 -7.05 -11.72
CA HIS A 48 -3.73 -6.57 -12.63
C HIS A 48 -2.36 -7.14 -12.24
N ARG A 49 -1.55 -7.57 -13.22
CA ARG A 49 -0.19 -8.11 -12.98
C ARG A 49 0.73 -7.18 -12.18
N LYS A 50 0.48 -5.87 -12.24
CA LYS A 50 1.21 -4.85 -11.48
C LYS A 50 0.80 -4.77 -10.01
N PHE A 51 -0.43 -5.16 -9.67
CA PHE A 51 -0.85 -5.26 -8.27
C PHE A 51 -0.05 -6.31 -7.50
N LEU A 52 0.38 -7.38 -8.18
CA LEU A 52 1.31 -8.36 -7.61
C LEU A 52 2.63 -7.69 -7.19
N LEU A 53 3.15 -6.74 -7.96
CA LEU A 53 4.35 -5.99 -7.59
C LEU A 53 4.13 -5.10 -6.35
N ALA A 54 2.94 -4.49 -6.22
CA ALA A 54 2.57 -3.74 -5.01
C ALA A 54 2.52 -4.66 -3.78
N MET A 55 1.96 -5.86 -3.92
CA MET A 55 1.91 -6.85 -2.84
C MET A 55 3.30 -7.34 -2.46
N VAL A 56 4.15 -7.66 -3.45
CA VAL A 56 5.55 -8.03 -3.21
C VAL A 56 6.29 -6.91 -2.50
N LEU A 57 6.13 -5.66 -2.94
CA LEU A 57 6.73 -4.49 -2.28
C LEU A 57 6.29 -4.37 -0.82
N LEU A 58 4.99 -4.53 -0.54
CA LEU A 58 4.48 -4.49 0.83
C LEU A 58 5.07 -5.61 1.69
N ILE A 59 5.11 -6.84 1.19
CA ILE A 59 5.68 -7.99 1.90
C ILE A 59 7.17 -7.77 2.19
N LEU A 60 7.94 -7.32 1.19
CA LEU A 60 9.36 -7.00 1.36
C LEU A 60 9.56 -5.90 2.41
N THR A 61 8.67 -4.90 2.43
CA THR A 61 8.71 -3.83 3.44
C THR A 61 8.45 -4.37 4.84
N CYS A 62 7.44 -5.24 5.01
CA CYS A 62 7.15 -5.87 6.30
C CYS A 62 8.31 -6.75 6.77
N ILE A 63 8.93 -7.52 5.87
CA ILE A 63 10.11 -8.35 6.17
C ILE A 63 11.29 -7.45 6.58
N ALA A 64 11.54 -6.36 5.86
CA ALA A 64 12.60 -5.42 6.20
C ALA A 64 12.40 -4.81 7.60
N ILE A 65 11.20 -4.34 7.91
CA ILE A 65 10.85 -3.82 9.24
C ILE A 65 11.10 -4.91 10.30
N TRP A 66 10.59 -6.12 10.08
CA TRP A 66 10.77 -7.24 11.00
C TRP A 66 12.25 -7.52 11.29
N TYR A 67 13.07 -7.63 10.24
CA TYR A 67 14.51 -7.88 10.40
C TYR A 67 15.24 -6.73 11.11
N SER A 68 14.94 -5.47 10.78
CA SER A 68 15.55 -4.33 11.46
C SER A 68 15.25 -4.31 12.96
N TYR A 69 14.03 -4.65 13.36
CA TYR A 69 13.67 -4.71 14.77
C TYR A 69 14.32 -5.89 15.51
N LYS A 70 14.44 -7.04 14.85
CA LYS A 70 15.15 -8.20 15.39
C LYS A 70 16.64 -7.91 15.59
N ASP A 71 17.27 -7.28 14.60
CA ASP A 71 18.70 -6.95 14.63
C ASP A 71 19.00 -5.91 15.71
N LEU A 72 18.15 -4.88 15.85
CA LEU A 72 18.26 -3.89 16.90
C LEU A 72 18.13 -4.51 18.30
N ALA A 73 17.18 -5.42 18.49
CA ALA A 73 17.01 -6.13 19.76
C ALA A 73 18.26 -6.95 20.12
N TRP A 74 18.79 -7.69 19.15
CA TRP A 74 20.02 -8.48 19.32
C TRP A 74 21.25 -7.61 19.62
N TYR A 75 21.42 -6.51 18.89
CA TYR A 75 22.52 -5.57 19.09
C TYR A 75 22.52 -4.98 20.50
N ASN A 76 21.36 -4.52 20.97
CA ASN A 76 21.21 -3.92 22.29
C ASN A 76 21.49 -4.93 23.41
N GLU A 77 21.03 -6.18 23.25
CA GLU A 77 21.32 -7.27 24.18
C GLU A 77 22.82 -7.56 24.24
N ALA A 78 23.48 -7.68 23.08
CA ALA A 78 24.91 -7.96 22.98
C ALA A 78 25.81 -6.85 23.58
N HIS A 79 25.36 -5.59 23.53
CA HIS A 79 26.13 -4.44 24.01
C HIS A 79 25.68 -3.93 25.40
N GLY A 80 24.73 -4.60 26.04
CA GLY A 80 24.21 -4.21 27.36
C GLY A 80 23.58 -2.81 27.38
N VAL A 81 23.05 -2.35 26.24
CA VAL A 81 22.44 -1.01 26.13
C VAL A 81 21.11 -1.03 26.87
N PRO A 82 20.91 -0.21 27.93
CA PRO A 82 19.64 -0.17 28.65
C PRO A 82 18.53 0.27 27.69
N GLN A 83 17.53 -0.61 27.50
CA GLN A 83 16.44 -0.33 26.57
C GLN A 83 15.41 0.60 27.23
N ASN A 84 15.48 1.89 26.91
CA ASN A 84 14.40 2.83 27.19
C ASN A 84 13.15 2.57 26.32
N PHE A 85 13.30 1.76 25.27
CA PHE A 85 12.25 1.42 24.31
C PHE A 85 12.37 -0.05 23.91
N ASN A 86 11.35 -0.84 24.20
CA ASN A 86 11.35 -2.27 23.87
C ASN A 86 10.96 -2.44 22.39
N ALA A 87 11.98 -2.63 21.54
CA ALA A 87 11.81 -2.68 20.09
C ALA A 87 10.75 -3.73 19.66
N ILE A 88 10.72 -4.88 20.35
CA ILE A 88 9.78 -5.97 20.04
C ILE A 88 8.32 -5.58 20.29
N GLU A 89 8.04 -4.78 21.32
CA GLU A 89 6.68 -4.33 21.62
C GLU A 89 6.14 -3.35 20.59
N ALA A 90 7.04 -2.59 19.95
CA ALA A 90 6.65 -1.60 18.95
C ALA A 90 6.41 -2.19 17.56
N LEU A 91 7.04 -3.32 17.25
CA LEU A 91 7.00 -3.98 15.94
C LEU A 91 5.58 -4.18 15.38
N PRO A 92 4.58 -4.67 16.14
CA PRO A 92 3.21 -4.80 15.64
C PRO A 92 2.61 -3.47 15.17
N PHE A 93 2.90 -2.36 15.85
CA PHE A 93 2.37 -1.05 15.50
C PHE A 93 2.96 -0.53 14.18
N TYR A 94 4.24 -0.76 13.93
CA TYR A 94 4.89 -0.37 12.67
C TYR A 94 4.39 -1.22 11.49
N LEU A 95 4.24 -2.53 11.68
CA LEU A 95 3.67 -3.42 10.66
C LEU A 95 2.20 -3.07 10.36
N ALA A 96 1.41 -2.79 11.40
CA ALA A 96 0.03 -2.33 11.23
C ALA A 96 -0.01 -0.98 10.51
N GLY A 97 0.84 -0.03 10.89
CA GLY A 97 0.92 1.30 10.30
C GLY A 97 1.22 1.27 8.81
N VAL A 98 2.25 0.52 8.38
CA VAL A 98 2.59 0.42 6.94
C VAL A 98 1.49 -0.29 6.15
N THR A 99 0.87 -1.30 6.74
CA THR A 99 -0.24 -2.04 6.11
C THR A 99 -1.48 -1.15 5.96
N LEU A 100 -1.84 -0.40 7.00
CA LEU A 100 -2.94 0.57 6.95
C LEU A 100 -2.67 1.66 5.91
N TYR A 101 -1.44 2.17 5.85
CA TYR A 101 -1.07 3.16 4.84
C TYR A 101 -1.21 2.61 3.41
N ALA A 102 -0.76 1.37 3.17
CA ALA A 102 -0.96 0.68 1.89
C ALA A 102 -2.45 0.52 1.54
N MET A 103 -3.27 0.12 2.51
CA MET A 103 -4.72 -0.03 2.34
C MET A 103 -5.39 1.30 2.01
N LEU A 104 -5.01 2.39 2.67
CA LEU A 104 -5.55 3.72 2.39
C LEU A 104 -5.24 4.16 0.95
N ILE A 105 -3.99 3.99 0.51
CA ILE A 105 -3.59 4.26 -0.89
C ILE A 105 -4.46 3.44 -1.85
N TYR A 106 -4.62 2.15 -1.58
CA TYR A 106 -5.42 1.26 -2.41
C TYR A 106 -6.88 1.71 -2.50
N ILE A 107 -7.53 2.01 -1.37
CA ILE A 107 -8.92 2.48 -1.32
C ILE A 107 -9.07 3.78 -2.12
N VAL A 108 -8.17 4.74 -1.93
CA VAL A 108 -8.18 6.01 -2.68
C VAL A 108 -8.11 5.77 -4.19
N VAL A 109 -7.25 4.86 -4.65
CA VAL A 109 -7.14 4.54 -6.08
C VAL A 109 -8.42 3.89 -6.62
N VAL A 110 -8.97 2.90 -5.91
CA VAL A 110 -10.21 2.21 -6.32
C VAL A 110 -11.38 3.18 -6.40
N VAL A 111 -11.55 4.03 -5.39
CA VAL A 111 -12.63 5.02 -5.29
C VAL A 111 -12.48 6.10 -6.36
N LYS A 112 -11.29 6.70 -6.51
CA LYS A 112 -11.02 7.71 -7.54
C LYS A 112 -11.33 7.19 -8.94
N ARG A 113 -10.98 5.92 -9.20
CA ARG A 113 -11.24 5.28 -10.48
C ARG A 113 -12.72 4.98 -10.70
N ALA A 114 -13.44 4.56 -9.65
CA ALA A 114 -14.89 4.39 -9.71
C ALA A 114 -15.62 5.71 -10.04
N PHE A 115 -15.23 6.81 -9.39
CA PHE A 115 -15.75 8.15 -9.69
C PHE A 115 -15.44 8.59 -11.12
N PHE A 116 -14.24 8.30 -11.62
CA PHE A 116 -13.89 8.59 -13.02
C PHE A 116 -14.81 7.87 -14.01
N TYR A 117 -15.19 6.61 -13.74
CA TYR A 117 -16.14 5.86 -14.57
C TYR A 117 -17.55 6.46 -14.54
N MET A 118 -17.99 7.00 -13.40
CA MET A 118 -19.29 7.67 -13.32
C MET A 118 -19.30 9.02 -14.03
N LYS A 119 -18.24 9.84 -13.90
CA LYS A 119 -18.19 11.18 -14.52
C LYS A 119 -18.20 11.14 -16.04
N LYS A 120 -17.70 10.06 -16.66
CA LYS A 120 -17.73 9.87 -18.12
C LYS A 120 -19.15 9.66 -18.69
N GLN A 121 -20.19 9.60 -17.84
CA GLN A 121 -21.60 9.51 -18.24
C GLN A 121 -22.31 10.86 -18.46
N VAL A 122 -21.71 11.99 -18.07
CA VAL A 122 -22.25 13.36 -18.27
C VAL A 122 -21.45 14.06 -19.36
#